data_AF-A0A8W8JNI0-F1
#
_entry.id   AF-A0A8W8JNI0-F1
#
_cell.length_a   1.000
_cell.length_b   1.000
_cell.length_c   1.000
_cell.angle_alpha   90.00
_cell.angle_beta   90.00
_cell.angle_gamma   90.00
#
_symmetry.space_group_name_H-M   'P 1'
#
loop_
_entity.id
_entity.type
_entity.pdbx_description
1 polymer ?
#
loop_
_entity_poly.entity_id
_entity_poly.type
_entity_poly.pdbx_seq_one_letter_code
_entity_poly.pdbx_strand_id
1 'polypeptide(L)'
;DESEMKNTLDVDLEKDIQVVDVPYGGMVLFSNVIPHQSLPNVTNKIRWSMDLRWQDANKPPAFHGLKNHIVFRTEKEPNHVIDWATFEAVDRTEVQLKAVEDLREDKPEKGFDTLVSGPWMKMWEINNINRHVIF
;
A
#
# COMPACT_ATOMS: atom_id res chain seq x y z
N ASP A 1 2.59 11.27 -22.86
CA ASP A 1 3.35 12.53 -23.01
C ASP A 1 2.70 13.61 -22.13
N GLU A 2 3.43 14.60 -21.59
CA GLU A 2 2.84 15.65 -20.74
C GLU A 2 1.77 16.46 -21.51
N SER A 3 2.00 16.69 -22.81
CA SER A 3 1.04 17.35 -23.69
C SER A 3 -0.26 16.55 -23.86
N GLU A 4 -0.13 15.22 -23.91
CA GLU A 4 -1.25 14.28 -24.04
C GLU A 4 -2.11 14.25 -22.77
N MET A 5 -1.48 14.27 -21.58
CA MET A 5 -2.20 14.31 -20.29
C MET A 5 -3.10 15.55 -20.19
N LYS A 6 -2.58 16.71 -20.59
CA LYS A 6 -3.32 17.97 -20.59
C LYS A 6 -4.50 17.95 -21.56
N ASN A 7 -4.30 17.40 -22.75
CA ASN A 7 -5.32 17.41 -23.80
C ASN A 7 -6.39 16.34 -23.64
N THR A 8 -6.10 15.22 -22.97
CA THR A 8 -7.00 14.06 -22.90
C THR A 8 -7.57 13.79 -21.51
N LEU A 9 -6.84 14.16 -20.45
CA LEU A 9 -7.20 13.85 -19.06
C LEU A 9 -7.52 15.10 -18.22
N ASP A 10 -7.43 16.31 -18.81
CA ASP A 10 -7.59 17.59 -18.10
C ASP A 10 -6.61 17.73 -16.91
N VAL A 11 -5.38 17.21 -17.09
CA VAL A 11 -4.30 17.30 -16.10
C VAL A 11 -3.26 18.33 -16.55
N ASP A 12 -3.17 19.45 -15.85
CA ASP A 12 -2.23 20.54 -16.12
C ASP A 12 -1.09 20.50 -15.10
N LEU A 13 -0.02 19.77 -15.40
CA LEU A 13 1.09 19.52 -14.45
C LEU A 13 1.70 20.81 -13.87
N GLU A 14 1.72 21.91 -14.62
CA GLU A 14 2.21 23.20 -14.12
C GLU A 14 1.34 23.80 -13.01
N LYS A 15 0.04 23.49 -13.00
CA LYS A 15 -0.92 23.99 -12.00
C LYS A 15 -1.19 22.98 -10.89
N ASP A 16 -1.24 21.71 -11.27
CA ASP A 16 -1.74 20.64 -10.40
C ASP A 16 -0.64 20.09 -9.47
N ILE A 17 0.64 20.24 -9.85
CA ILE A 17 1.74 19.84 -8.98
C ILE A 17 1.84 20.79 -7.79
N GLN A 18 1.68 20.23 -6.59
CA GLN A 18 1.82 20.95 -5.33
C GLN A 18 2.94 20.34 -4.50
N VAL A 19 3.93 21.16 -4.13
CA VAL A 19 4.97 20.77 -3.19
C VAL A 19 4.49 21.11 -1.79
N VAL A 20 4.48 20.11 -0.90
CA VAL A 20 3.99 20.27 0.48
C VAL A 20 5.18 20.26 1.43
N ASP A 21 5.52 21.42 1.95
CA ASP A 21 6.51 21.55 3.01
C ASP A 21 5.91 21.05 4.34
N VAL A 22 6.56 20.06 4.94
CA VAL A 22 6.12 19.46 6.21
C VAL A 22 7.18 19.72 7.28
N PRO A 23 6.91 20.55 8.29
CA PRO A 23 7.85 20.77 9.39
C PRO A 23 8.00 19.52 10.26
N TYR A 24 9.03 19.48 11.11
CA TYR A 24 9.20 18.39 12.07
C TYR A 24 7.96 18.25 12.97
N GLY A 25 7.42 17.03 13.05
CA GLY A 25 6.16 16.74 13.77
C GLY A 25 4.89 17.07 12.99
N GLY A 26 5.00 17.68 11.79
CA GLY A 26 3.89 17.88 10.89
C GLY A 26 3.43 16.59 10.22
N MET A 27 2.20 16.60 9.70
CA MET A 27 1.65 15.50 8.92
C MET A 27 0.94 16.03 7.66
N VAL A 28 0.95 15.22 6.61
CA VAL A 28 0.12 15.42 5.43
C VAL A 28 -0.90 14.29 5.36
N LEU A 29 -2.18 14.64 5.19
CA LEU A 29 -3.28 13.70 5.00
C LEU A 29 -3.82 13.88 3.59
N PHE A 30 -3.87 12.81 2.82
CA PHE A 30 -4.35 12.84 1.45
C PHE A 30 -5.07 11.53 1.11
N SER A 31 -5.96 11.59 0.12
CA SER A 31 -6.72 10.43 -0.35
C SER A 31 -5.82 9.42 -1.07
N ASN A 32 -6.12 8.13 -0.96
CA ASN A 32 -5.35 7.05 -1.59
C ASN A 32 -5.38 7.07 -3.13
N VAL A 33 -6.28 7.86 -3.73
CA VAL A 33 -6.36 8.03 -5.20
C VAL A 33 -5.57 9.24 -5.71
N ILE A 34 -4.96 10.04 -4.82
CA ILE A 34 -4.14 11.18 -5.24
C ILE A 34 -2.78 10.67 -5.75
N PRO A 35 -2.44 10.90 -7.03
CA PRO A 35 -1.11 10.60 -7.53
C PRO A 35 -0.08 11.45 -6.79
N HIS A 36 0.97 10.82 -6.27
CA HIS A 36 2.01 11.51 -5.50
C HIS A 36 3.37 10.85 -5.71
N GLN A 37 4.43 11.63 -5.53
CA GLN A 37 5.81 11.15 -5.61
C GLN A 37 6.70 11.89 -4.62
N SER A 38 7.79 11.23 -4.22
CA SER A 38 8.87 11.89 -3.49
C SER A 38 9.78 12.64 -4.44
N LEU A 39 10.30 13.78 -3.98
CA LEU A 39 11.38 14.48 -4.65
C LEU A 39 12.76 13.97 -4.17
N PRO A 40 13.80 14.03 -5.03
CA PRO A 40 15.17 13.73 -4.65
C PRO A 40 15.64 14.60 -3.47
N ASN A 41 16.32 14.00 -2.51
CA ASN A 41 16.93 14.75 -1.41
C ASN A 41 18.30 15.29 -1.85
N VAL A 42 18.36 16.58 -2.19
CA VAL A 42 19.59 17.27 -2.61
C VAL A 42 20.34 17.93 -1.44
N THR A 43 19.91 17.69 -0.20
CA THR A 43 20.51 18.28 1.00
C THR A 43 21.52 17.32 1.66
N ASN A 44 22.34 17.84 2.57
CA ASN A 44 23.25 17.03 3.40
C ASN A 44 22.60 16.49 4.69
N LYS A 45 21.27 16.54 4.79
CA LYS A 45 20.51 16.06 5.94
C LYS A 45 19.63 14.89 5.54
N ILE A 46 19.40 13.96 6.46
CA ILE A 46 18.46 12.85 6.23
C ILE A 46 17.03 13.36 6.38
N ARG A 47 16.18 13.06 5.39
CA ARG A 47 14.72 13.27 5.48
C ARG A 47 14.08 11.97 6.00
N TRP A 48 13.62 11.98 7.25
CA TRP A 48 12.83 10.89 7.81
C TRP A 48 11.34 11.16 7.59
N SER A 49 10.61 10.14 7.13
CA SER A 49 9.15 10.17 6.98
C SER A 49 8.58 8.80 7.30
N MET A 50 7.32 8.77 7.75
CA MET A 50 6.55 7.56 8.01
C MET A 50 5.16 7.73 7.43
N ASP A 51 4.72 6.75 6.65
CA ASP A 51 3.39 6.72 6.03
C ASP A 51 2.49 5.68 6.72
N LEU A 52 1.33 6.15 7.17
CA LEU A 52 0.27 5.35 7.78
C LEU A 52 -1.01 5.50 6.94
N ARG A 53 -1.84 4.46 6.93
CA ARG A 53 -3.12 4.45 6.21
C ARG A 53 -4.24 4.19 7.19
N TRP A 54 -5.26 5.03 7.14
CA TRP A 54 -6.48 4.90 7.93
C TRP A 54 -7.67 4.73 7.01
N GLN A 55 -8.65 3.95 7.45
CA GLN A 55 -9.94 3.84 6.80
C GLN A 55 -11.04 3.61 7.83
N ASP A 56 -12.29 3.79 7.40
CA ASP A 56 -13.45 3.39 8.17
C ASP A 56 -13.42 1.88 8.44
N ALA A 57 -13.43 1.50 9.73
CA ALA A 57 -13.39 0.11 10.18
C ALA A 57 -14.63 -0.69 9.77
N ASN A 58 -15.74 -0.03 9.41
CA ASN A 58 -16.95 -0.69 8.90
C ASN A 58 -16.86 -1.01 7.41
N LYS A 59 -15.80 -0.57 6.72
CA LYS A 59 -15.55 -0.89 5.31
C LYS A 59 -14.64 -2.11 5.22
N PRO A 60 -14.77 -2.92 4.14
CA PRO A 60 -13.94 -4.08 3.93
C PRO A 60 -12.45 -3.77 4.05
N PRO A 61 -11.64 -4.70 4.58
CA PRO A 61 -10.22 -4.48 4.70
C PRO A 61 -9.49 -4.39 3.37
N ALA A 62 -8.46 -3.53 3.38
CA ALA A 62 -7.45 -3.50 2.34
C ALA A 62 -6.74 -4.87 2.25
N PHE A 63 -5.83 -5.03 1.28
CA PHE A 63 -5.15 -6.31 1.02
C PHE A 63 -6.11 -7.45 0.68
N HIS A 64 -7.18 -7.20 -0.09
CA HIS A 64 -8.11 -8.25 -0.55
C HIS A 64 -8.72 -9.09 0.58
N GLY A 65 -8.88 -8.52 1.78
CA GLY A 65 -9.44 -9.23 2.93
C GLY A 65 -8.52 -10.29 3.55
N LEU A 66 -7.23 -10.35 3.18
CA LEU A 66 -6.28 -11.32 3.73
C LEU A 66 -6.02 -11.11 5.24
N LYS A 67 -6.18 -9.88 5.72
CA LYS A 67 -5.96 -9.51 7.12
C LYS A 67 -6.90 -8.38 7.51
N ASN A 68 -7.49 -8.49 8.69
CA ASN A 68 -8.39 -7.46 9.22
C ASN A 68 -7.65 -6.19 9.63
N HIS A 69 -8.40 -5.10 9.75
CA HIS A 69 -7.92 -3.87 10.35
C HIS A 69 -7.59 -4.06 11.82
N ILE A 70 -6.69 -3.21 12.29
CA ILE A 70 -6.58 -2.93 13.71
C ILE A 70 -7.43 -1.70 14.04
N VAL A 71 -8.37 -1.86 14.98
CA VAL A 71 -9.26 -0.78 15.39
C VAL A 71 -8.60 -0.01 16.51
N PHE A 72 -8.27 1.27 16.26
CA PHE A 72 -7.61 2.12 17.25
C PHE A 72 -8.59 2.87 18.16
N ARG A 73 -9.79 3.15 17.66
CA ARG A 73 -10.81 3.92 18.39
C ARG A 73 -12.20 3.53 17.92
N THR A 74 -13.18 3.62 18.81
CA THR A 74 -14.60 3.50 18.47
C THR A 74 -15.38 4.62 19.12
N GLU A 75 -16.50 5.01 18.52
CA GLU A 75 -17.41 6.00 19.13
C GLU A 75 -18.17 5.41 20.33
N LYS A 76 -18.53 4.11 20.25
CA LYS A 76 -19.35 3.42 21.25
C LYS A 76 -18.58 3.11 22.53
N GLU A 77 -17.26 2.94 22.45
CA GLU A 77 -16.39 2.57 23.58
C GLU A 77 -15.19 3.52 23.64
N PRO A 78 -15.27 4.63 24.39
CA PRO A 78 -14.17 5.60 24.53
C PRO A 78 -12.88 5.01 25.11
N ASN A 79 -12.99 3.95 25.91
CA ASN A 79 -11.87 3.23 26.52
C ASN A 79 -11.54 1.93 25.77
N HIS A 80 -11.79 1.88 24.46
CA HIS A 80 -11.52 0.71 23.63
C HIS A 80 -10.05 0.25 23.80
N VAL A 81 -9.90 -1.04 24.11
CA VAL A 81 -8.59 -1.68 24.20
C VAL A 81 -8.29 -2.34 22.87
N ILE A 82 -7.15 -1.99 22.29
CA ILE A 82 -6.72 -2.50 20.99
C ILE A 82 -6.44 -4.00 21.08
N ASP A 83 -7.09 -4.79 20.23
CA ASP A 83 -6.88 -6.24 20.13
C ASP A 83 -5.68 -6.58 19.23
N TRP A 84 -4.49 -6.52 19.82
CA TRP A 84 -3.25 -6.92 19.16
C TRP A 84 -3.18 -8.42 18.91
N ALA A 85 -3.73 -9.24 19.81
CA ALA A 85 -3.62 -10.69 19.74
C ALA A 85 -4.29 -11.25 18.48
N THR A 86 -5.52 -10.80 18.17
CA THR A 86 -6.22 -11.19 16.95
C THR A 86 -5.49 -10.71 15.69
N PHE A 87 -4.91 -9.51 15.72
CA PHE A 87 -4.17 -8.98 14.58
C PHE A 87 -2.87 -9.75 14.34
N GLU A 88 -2.12 -10.09 15.39
CA GLU A 88 -0.84 -10.81 15.30
C GLU A 88 -1.00 -12.29 14.98
N ALA A 89 -2.13 -12.90 15.33
CA ALA A 89 -2.44 -14.30 15.03
C ALA A 89 -2.50 -14.62 13.51
N VAL A 90 -2.56 -13.59 12.65
CA VAL A 90 -2.55 -13.75 11.19
C VAL A 90 -1.16 -13.42 10.63
N ASP A 91 -0.43 -14.45 10.22
CA ASP A 91 0.73 -14.29 9.33
C ASP A 91 0.24 -13.97 7.92
N ARG A 92 0.32 -12.69 7.56
CA ARG A 92 -0.12 -12.20 6.25
C ARG A 92 0.63 -12.90 5.11
N THR A 93 1.91 -13.22 5.29
CA THR A 93 2.75 -13.81 4.24
C THR A 93 2.24 -15.21 3.90
N GLU A 94 1.94 -16.02 4.92
CA GLU A 94 1.37 -17.36 4.71
C GLU A 94 0.01 -17.31 4.00
N VAL A 95 -0.89 -16.42 4.45
CA VAL A 95 -2.23 -16.28 3.85
C VAL A 95 -2.15 -15.78 2.41
N GLN A 96 -1.25 -14.84 2.12
CA GLN A 96 -0.99 -14.29 0.80
C GLN A 96 -0.48 -15.35 -0.17
N LEU A 97 0.50 -16.16 0.26
CA LEU A 97 1.05 -17.24 -0.56
C LEU A 97 -0.01 -18.30 -0.87
N LYS A 98 -0.79 -18.69 0.13
CA LYS A 98 -1.91 -19.64 -0.06
C LYS A 98 -2.95 -19.13 -1.04
N ALA A 99 -3.22 -17.82 -1.07
CA ALA A 99 -4.21 -17.23 -1.98
C ALA A 99 -3.80 -17.28 -3.47
N VAL A 100 -2.51 -17.54 -3.75
CA VAL A 100 -1.96 -17.68 -5.10
C VAL A 100 -1.18 -18.97 -5.28
N GLU A 101 -1.44 -20.00 -4.47
CA GLU A 101 -0.77 -21.30 -4.58
C GLU A 101 -1.03 -21.96 -5.93
N ASP A 102 -2.19 -21.68 -6.54
CA ASP A 102 -2.56 -22.06 -7.91
C ASP A 102 -1.77 -21.33 -9.00
N LEU A 103 -1.12 -20.23 -8.64
CA LEU A 103 -0.23 -19.44 -9.47
C LEU A 103 1.21 -19.50 -8.94
N ARG A 104 1.61 -20.60 -8.27
CA ARG A 104 3.02 -20.91 -8.03
C ARG A 104 3.37 -22.32 -8.52
N GLU A 105 4.29 -22.44 -9.48
CA GLU A 105 4.93 -23.69 -9.87
C GLU A 105 6.04 -24.09 -8.88
N ASP A 106 6.66 -23.09 -8.23
CA ASP A 106 7.78 -23.27 -7.32
C ASP A 106 7.37 -23.17 -5.84
N LYS A 107 8.10 -23.86 -4.97
CA LYS A 107 7.90 -23.73 -3.52
C LYS A 107 8.54 -22.43 -3.03
N PRO A 108 7.87 -21.65 -2.16
CA PRO A 108 8.47 -20.47 -1.55
C PRO A 108 9.82 -20.81 -0.92
N GLU A 109 10.85 -20.01 -1.20
CA GLU A 109 12.13 -20.16 -0.54
C GLU A 109 11.99 -19.89 0.96
N LYS A 110 12.65 -20.71 1.79
CA LYS A 110 12.66 -20.52 3.23
C LYS A 110 13.55 -19.31 3.58
N GLY A 111 12.93 -18.15 3.79
CA GLY A 111 13.63 -16.92 4.19
C GLY A 111 13.22 -15.72 3.33
N PHE A 112 14.20 -15.08 2.69
CA PHE A 112 13.97 -13.92 1.84
C PHE A 112 13.62 -14.37 0.42
N ASP A 113 12.32 -14.49 0.14
CA ASP A 113 11.82 -14.71 -1.22
C ASP A 113 11.79 -13.36 -1.97
N THR A 114 12.42 -13.32 -3.14
CA THR A 114 12.44 -12.11 -4.00
C THR A 114 11.22 -11.99 -4.91
N LEU A 115 10.35 -13.00 -4.90
CA LEU A 115 9.19 -13.06 -5.75
C LEU A 115 8.00 -12.32 -5.14
N VAL A 116 7.43 -11.40 -5.91
CA VAL A 116 6.20 -10.69 -5.51
C VAL A 116 5.01 -11.58 -5.82
N SER A 117 4.33 -12.03 -4.76
CA SER A 117 3.12 -12.88 -4.85
C SER A 117 1.95 -12.24 -4.14
N GLY A 118 0.72 -12.48 -4.60
CA GLY A 118 -0.47 -12.13 -3.84
C GLY A 118 -1.73 -12.03 -4.71
N PRO A 119 -2.90 -11.97 -4.08
CA PRO A 119 -4.19 -12.05 -4.79
C PRO A 119 -4.40 -10.94 -5.82
N TRP A 120 -3.70 -9.81 -5.71
CA TRP A 120 -3.73 -8.75 -6.73
C TRP A 120 -3.19 -9.20 -8.09
N MET A 121 -2.36 -10.24 -8.14
CA MET A 121 -1.88 -10.81 -9.42
C MET A 121 -3.02 -11.40 -10.24
N LYS A 122 -4.12 -11.82 -9.58
CA LYS A 122 -5.34 -12.31 -10.27
C LYS A 122 -6.17 -11.20 -10.91
N MET A 123 -5.86 -9.92 -10.65
CA MET A 123 -6.61 -8.80 -11.24
C MET A 123 -6.25 -8.53 -12.70
N TRP A 124 -5.06 -8.94 -13.14
CA TRP A 124 -4.54 -8.61 -14.46
C TRP A 124 -4.17 -9.89 -15.20
N GLU A 125 -4.46 -9.94 -16.50
CA GLU A 125 -3.91 -10.97 -17.37
C GLU A 125 -2.42 -10.67 -17.61
N ILE A 126 -1.54 -11.43 -16.95
CA ILE A 126 -0.09 -11.24 -17.05
C ILE A 126 0.40 -11.90 -18.34
N ASN A 127 0.52 -11.10 -19.41
CA ASN A 127 0.92 -11.56 -20.74
C ASN A 127 2.44 -11.50 -21.00
N ASN A 128 3.20 -10.84 -20.12
CA ASN A 128 4.66 -10.78 -20.18
C ASN A 128 5.23 -10.87 -18.77
N ILE A 129 6.25 -11.69 -18.58
CA ILE A 129 6.76 -12.08 -17.25
C ILE A 129 8.22 -11.65 -17.12
N ASN A 130 8.60 -11.15 -15.95
CA ASN A 130 9.99 -11.04 -15.54
C ASN A 130 10.28 -12.06 -14.42
N ARG A 131 11.56 -12.29 -14.12
CA ARG A 131 11.99 -13.26 -13.08
C ARG A 131 11.38 -13.04 -11.69
N HIS A 132 10.79 -11.87 -11.41
CA HIS A 132 10.39 -11.44 -10.07
C HIS A 132 8.87 -11.52 -9.81
N VAL A 133 8.08 -12.03 -10.77
CA VAL A 133 6.62 -12.17 -10.69
C VAL A 133 6.24 -13.64 -10.93
N ILE A 134 5.32 -14.19 -10.14
CA ILE A 134 5.09 -15.64 -10.05
C ILE A 134 3.98 -16.17 -10.98
N PHE A 135 4.15 -17.43 -11.40
CA PHE A 135 3.17 -18.45 -11.82
C PHE A 135 3.45 -19.77 -11.12
#